data_AF-A0A529LQI0-F1
#
_entry.id   AF-A0A529LQI0-F1
#
_cell.length_a   1.000
_cell.length_b   1.000
_cell.length_c   1.000
_cell.angle_alpha   90.00
_cell.angle_beta   90.00
_cell.angle_gamma   90.00
#
_symmetry.space_group_name_H-M   'P 1'
#
loop_
_entity.id
_entity.type
_entity.pdbx_description
1 polymer ?
#
loop_
_entity_poly.entity_id
_entity_poly.type
_entity_poly.pdbx_seq_one_letter_code
_entity_poly.pdbx_strand_id
1 'polypeptide(L)' 'MNEKFAGARVLVMEDEYFLAEDITKALLGLGLTVIGPFATRDKALNSLDLDCVDAAILDLDLAGGIDFAVADALLE' A
#
# COMPACT_ATOMS: atom_id res chain seq x y z
N MET A 1 -13.69 2.70 21.67
CA MET A 1 -13.02 3.54 20.66
C MET A 1 -11.73 2.82 20.30
N ASN A 2 -11.55 2.32 19.07
CA ASN A 2 -10.36 1.53 18.73
C ASN A 2 -9.21 2.51 18.37
N GLU A 3 -8.59 3.11 19.38
CA GLU A 3 -7.57 4.17 19.28
C GLU A 3 -6.23 3.73 18.66
N LYS A 4 -6.13 2.49 18.15
CA LYS A 4 -4.86 1.90 17.70
C LYS A 4 -4.45 2.19 16.26
N PHE A 5 -5.35 2.74 15.44
CA PHE A 5 -5.13 2.89 13.99
C PHE A 5 -5.57 4.25 13.43
N ALA A 6 -6.08 5.15 14.27
CA ALA A 6 -6.59 6.43 13.80
C ALA A 6 -5.45 7.27 13.19
N GLY A 7 -5.51 7.50 11.87
CA GLY A 7 -4.55 8.33 11.16
C GLY A 7 -3.33 7.61 10.60
N ALA A 8 -3.19 6.28 10.79
CA ALA A 8 -2.09 5.54 10.17
C ALA A 8 -2.27 5.49 8.64
N ARG A 9 -1.15 5.65 7.93
CA ARG A 9 -1.06 5.78 6.48
C ARG A 9 -0.59 4.46 5.89
N VAL A 10 -1.47 3.79 5.16
CA VAL A 10 -1.22 2.47 4.59
C VAL A 10 -1.01 2.61 3.09
N LEU A 11 0.16 2.21 2.61
CA LEU A 11 0.42 2.12 1.18
C LEU A 11 -0.22 0.85 0.61
N VAL A 12 -0.92 0.96 -0.51
CA VAL A 12 -1.51 -0.19 -1.20
C VAL A 12 -0.97 -0.26 -2.62
N MET A 13 -0.37 -1.39 -2.95
CA MET A 13 0.10 -1.70 -4.28
C MET A 13 -0.49 -3.03 -4.73
N GLU A 14 -1.31 -2.97 -5.77
CA GLU A 14 -2.07 -4.11 -6.26
C GLU A 14 -2.44 -3.84 -7.73
N ASP A 15 -2.20 -4.81 -8.62
CA ASP A 15 -2.45 -4.66 -10.06
C ASP A 15 -3.89 -4.97 -10.49
N GLU A 16 -4.60 -5.82 -9.74
CA GLU A 16 -6.03 -6.06 -9.92
C GLU A 16 -6.86 -4.94 -9.28
N TYR A 17 -7.37 -4.05 -10.13
CA TYR A 17 -8.17 -2.90 -9.72
C TYR A 17 -9.28 -3.21 -8.70
N PHE A 18 -10.04 -4.30 -8.90
CA PHE A 18 -11.15 -4.65 -8.01
C PHE A 18 -10.68 -5.06 -6.62
N LEU A 19 -9.56 -5.78 -6.52
CA LEU A 19 -8.96 -6.17 -5.25
C LEU A 19 -8.37 -4.95 -4.54
N ALA A 20 -7.65 -4.11 -5.29
CA ALA A 20 -7.11 -2.85 -4.81
C ALA A 20 -8.20 -1.94 -4.20
N GLU A 21 -9.36 -1.85 -4.87
CA GLU A 21 -10.49 -1.03 -4.42
C GLU A 21 -11.14 -1.60 -3.15
N ASP A 22 -11.27 -2.93 -3.04
CA ASP A 22 -11.82 -3.60 -1.86
C ASP A 22 -10.93 -3.38 -0.62
N ILE A 23 -9.62 -3.60 -0.77
CA ILE A 23 -8.61 -3.33 0.26
C ILE A 23 -8.68 -1.87 0.70
N THR A 24 -8.72 -0.93 -0.26
CA THR A 24 -8.82 0.50 0.03
C THR A 24 -10.06 0.84 0.85
N LYS A 25 -11.24 0.32 0.46
CA LYS A 25 -12.48 0.54 1.20
C LYS A 25 -12.44 -0.03 2.60
N ALA A 26 -11.87 -1.22 2.78
CA ALA A 26 -11.71 -1.84 4.09
C ALA A 26 -10.84 -0.97 5.02
N LEU A 27 -9.71 -0.49 4.51
CA LEU A 27 -8.79 0.38 5.26
C LEU A 27 -9.44 1.72 5.62
N LEU A 28 -10.08 2.39 4.66
CA LEU A 28 -10.81 3.64 4.90
C LEU A 28 -11.93 3.44 5.94
N GLY A 29 -12.64 2.30 5.91
CA GLY A 29 -13.66 1.94 6.89
C GLY A 29 -13.13 1.76 8.31
N LEU A 30 -11.83 1.48 8.46
CA LEU A 30 -11.12 1.41 9.74
C LEU A 30 -10.61 2.78 10.23
N GLY A 31 -10.80 3.85 9.45
CA GLY A 31 -10.29 5.19 9.75
C GLY A 31 -8.81 5.39 9.42
N LEU A 32 -8.27 4.52 8.56
CA LEU A 32 -6.91 4.62 8.03
C LEU A 32 -6.87 5.54 6.81
N THR A 33 -5.69 6.09 6.53
CA THR A 33 -5.43 6.83 5.30
C THR A 33 -4.77 5.89 4.30
N VAL A 34 -5.27 5.83 3.07
CA VAL A 34 -4.67 4.99 2.02
C VAL A 34 -3.78 5.85 1.12
N ILE A 35 -2.56 5.38 0.88
CA ILE A 35 -1.62 5.94 -0.11
C ILE A 35 -1.58 4.98 -1.30
N GLY A 36 -2.15 5.39 -2.43
CA GLY A 36 -2.38 4.53 -3.59
C GLY A 36 -3.88 4.46 -3.93
N PRO A 37 -4.39 3.37 -4.55
CA PRO A 37 -3.68 2.14 -4.91
C PRO A 37 -2.79 2.30 -6.15
N PHE A 38 -1.63 1.63 -6.14
CA PHE A 38 -0.70 1.60 -7.27
C PHE A 38 -0.73 0.26 -8.00
N ALA A 39 -1.00 0.28 -9.30
CA ALA A 39 -1.02 -0.93 -10.13
C ALA A 39 0.38 -1.36 -10.63
N THR A 40 1.43 -0.59 -10.34
CA THR A 40 2.79 -0.92 -10.77
C THR A 40 3.80 -0.51 -9.70
N ARG A 41 4.88 -1.29 -9.62
CA ARG A 41 6.05 -1.01 -8.77
C ARG A 41 6.57 0.41 -8.95
N ASP A 42 6.78 0.83 -10.21
CA ASP A 42 7.34 2.15 -10.51
C ASP A 42 6.52 3.28 -9.89
N LYS A 43 5.18 3.19 -9.97
CA LYS A 43 4.30 4.21 -9.36
C LYS A 43 4.37 4.21 -7.85
N ALA A 44 4.44 3.02 -7.24
CA ALA A 44 4.60 2.88 -5.80
C ALA A 44 5.93 3.47 -5.33
N LEU A 45 7.05 3.12 -5.98
CA LEU A 45 8.39 3.64 -5.65
C LEU A 45 8.51 5.15 -5.85
N ASN A 46 7.94 5.70 -6.94
CA ASN A 46 7.94 7.15 -7.16
C ASN A 46 7.07 7.92 -6.14
N SER A 47 6.12 7.23 -5.50
CA SER A 47 5.24 7.81 -4.49
C SER A 47 5.66 7.46 -3.06
N LEU A 48 6.77 6.71 -2.91
CA LEU A 48 7.27 6.22 -1.64
C LEU A 48 7.98 7.35 -0.90
N ASP A 49 7.20 8.14 -0.17
CA ASP A 49 7.75 9.07 0.81
C ASP A 49 7.82 8.31 2.15
N LEU A 50 8.99 7.76 2.44
CA LEU A 50 9.21 6.80 3.55
C LEU A 50 8.85 7.36 4.93
N ASP A 51 8.92 8.68 5.12
CA ASP A 51 8.57 9.35 6.37
C ASP A 51 7.04 9.37 6.64
N CYS A 52 6.24 8.93 5.67
CA CYS A 52 4.79 9.09 5.65
C CYS A 52 4.00 7.78 5.56
N VAL A 53 4.63 6.62 5.67
CA VAL A 53 3.99 5.29 5.55
C VAL A 53 4.16 4.52 6.85
N ASP A 54 3.05 4.16 7.50
CA ASP A 54 3.03 3.34 8.72
C ASP A 54 2.97 1.84 8.43
N ALA A 55 2.36 1.47 7.30
CA ALA A 55 2.25 0.09 6.84
C ALA A 55 2.11 0.04 5.31
N ALA A 56 2.42 -1.12 4.71
CA ALA A 56 2.21 -1.35 3.29
C ALA A 56 1.57 -2.71 3.04
N ILE A 57 0.66 -2.76 2.07
CA ILE A 57 0.10 -3.96 1.48
C ILE A 57 0.59 -4.00 0.04
N LEU A 58 1.43 -4.99 -0.25
CA LEU A 58 2.08 -5.15 -1.55
C LEU A 58 1.66 -6.48 -2.13
N ASP A 59 1.06 -6.47 -3.32
CA ASP A 59 1.05 -7.65 -4.15
C ASP A 59 2.43 -7.83 -4.79
N LEU A 60 2.97 -9.04 -4.63
CA LEU A 60 4.26 -9.42 -5.14
C LEU A 60 4.15 -10.08 -6.51
N ASP A 61 2.98 -10.62 -6.89
CA ASP A 61 2.76 -11.33 -8.16
C ASP A 61 2.44 -10.38 -9.32
N LEU A 62 3.17 -9.27 -9.43
CA LEU A 62 3.01 -8.36 -10.55
C LEU A 62 3.41 -9.08 -11.84
N ALA A 63 2.61 -8.90 -12.89
CA ALA A 63 2.82 -9.53 -14.22
C ALA A 63 4.27 -9.34 -14.76
N GLY A 64 5.16 -10.27 -14.37
CA GLY A 64 6.62 -10.11 -14.50
C GLY A 64 7.44 -10.93 -13.49
N GLY A 65 6.83 -11.38 -12.38
CA GLY A 65 7.44 -12.23 -11.35
C GLY A 65 7.45 -11.57 -9.96
N ILE A 66 7.84 -12.34 -8.94
CA ILE A 66 7.84 -11.87 -7.53
C ILE A 66 8.77 -10.66 -7.37
N ASP A 67 8.20 -9.49 -7.08
CA ASP A 67 8.96 -8.24 -6.94
C ASP A 67 8.96 -7.73 -5.49
N PHE A 68 10.13 -7.81 -4.84
CA PHE A 68 10.30 -7.38 -3.45
C PHE A 68 10.84 -5.97 -3.32
N ALA A 69 11.10 -5.23 -4.39
CA ALA A 69 11.89 -4.02 -4.25
C ALA A 69 11.13 -2.87 -3.59
N VAL A 70 9.81 -2.87 -3.65
CA VAL A 70 9.00 -1.94 -2.84
C VAL A 70 9.09 -2.29 -1.36
N ALA A 71 9.14 -3.58 -1.03
CA ALA A 71 9.34 -4.04 0.34
C ALA A 71 10.76 -3.71 0.85
N ASP A 72 11.78 -3.87 0.00
CA ASP A 72 13.17 -3.52 0.30
C ASP A 72 13.32 -2.03 0.58
N ALA A 73 12.73 -1.19 -0.28
CA ALA A 73 12.73 0.26 -0.09
C ALA A 73 12.02 0.71 1.20
N LEU A 74 11.05 -0.05 1.72
CA LEU A 74 10.36 0.22 2.98
C LEU A 74 11.16 -0.22 4.22
N LEU A 75 12.21 -1.04 4.06
CA LEU A 75 13.05 -1.54 5.16
C LEU A 75 14.34 -0.74 5.34
N GLU A 76 14.75 0.04 4.34
CA GLU A 76 15.90 0.98 4.40
C GLU A 76 15.58 2.26 5.18
#